data_AF-A0AAU4BH69-F1
#
_entry.id   AF-A0AAU4BH69-F1
#
_cell.length_a   1.000
_cell.length_b   1.000
_cell.length_c   1.000
_cell.angle_alpha   90.00
_cell.angle_beta   90.00
_cell.angle_gamma   90.00
#
_symmetry.space_group_name_H-M   'P 1'
#
loop_
_entity.id
_entity.type
_entity.pdbx_description
1 polymer ?
#
loop_
_entity_poly.entity_id
_entity_poly.type
_entity_poly.pdbx_seq_one_letter_code
_entity_poly.pdbx_strand_id
1 'polypeptide(L)'
;MTDEITLPDADELWAEAAALAVLPALIPAMEPMGFGLVDGGLRSGDVGNGWWGMSWVEDGQAVVYGYDNDGSQTRAQVLPIDLLAGGPGWLPWEWLDKTIRDAEVLAFVYWWDGESWARTPYPEGMNDGAAGGSHDVEDSYWYLAEEYSDAVTAYYALVDACRARTVDRAVIEALISPLNAETVAEEFGLDGTEGIFDIDGALAVAEKIGVRPGSDRPELPAGNGEPPGRRVFVIEPAQARNIVGAAMSAAREAERPPPAAGDALHDVVEWMRANGHEEVRAAFIGHPRHPFALRHANGTDWLDEKFSELLNAWREQEGDDRSGRWLYVRVHAPLDEVNVERAYDHRPTFWKGLYVHEPLDSLREEMARRDAAWRPGWASMLDVDYFKDGAPPDLCWRPGTAR
;
A
#
# COMPACT_ATOMS: atom_id res chain seq x y z
N MET A 1 -6.54 13.52 16.33
CA MET A 1 -5.70 14.57 15.70
C MET A 1 -6.29 14.83 14.33
N THR A 2 -6.44 16.09 13.91
CA THR A 2 -7.09 16.43 12.63
C THR A 2 -6.29 15.86 11.46
N ASP A 3 -7.00 15.23 10.51
CA ASP A 3 -6.52 14.80 9.18
C ASP A 3 -6.16 16.01 8.29
N GLU A 4 -5.49 17.01 8.86
CA GLU A 4 -5.18 18.25 8.15
C GLU A 4 -4.04 17.97 7.17
N ILE A 5 -4.31 18.20 5.89
CA ILE A 5 -3.34 18.05 4.82
C ILE A 5 -2.43 19.28 4.87
N THR A 6 -1.13 19.05 5.08
CA THR A 6 -0.12 20.10 5.25
C THR A 6 0.74 20.34 4.01
N LEU A 7 0.26 19.93 2.83
CA LEU A 7 0.98 20.12 1.57
C LEU A 7 0.94 21.60 1.15
N PRO A 8 2.06 22.18 0.66
CA PRO A 8 2.06 23.48 0.00
C PRO A 8 1.14 23.52 -1.22
N ASP A 9 0.77 24.71 -1.69
CA ASP A 9 -0.03 24.85 -2.92
C ASP A 9 0.64 24.15 -4.13
N ALA A 10 -0.16 23.70 -5.10
CA ALA A 10 0.34 22.94 -6.24
C ALA A 10 1.44 23.65 -7.04
N ASP A 11 1.35 24.98 -7.23
CA ASP A 11 2.39 25.73 -7.92
C ASP A 11 3.72 25.78 -7.13
N GLU A 12 3.65 25.74 -5.80
CA GLU A 12 4.83 25.72 -4.93
C GLU A 12 5.53 24.37 -4.98
N LEU A 13 4.77 23.28 -4.82
CA LEU A 13 5.28 21.91 -4.96
C LEU A 13 5.86 21.65 -6.36
N TRP A 14 5.22 22.17 -7.42
CA TRP A 14 5.76 22.04 -8.77
C TRP A 14 7.05 22.83 -8.94
N ALA A 15 7.13 24.05 -8.40
CA ALA A 15 8.33 24.87 -8.51
C ALA A 15 9.53 24.23 -7.82
N GLU A 16 9.32 23.61 -6.66
CA GLU A 16 10.33 22.83 -5.94
C GLU A 16 10.77 21.60 -6.73
N ALA A 17 9.83 20.75 -7.16
CA ALA A 17 10.15 19.59 -8.00
C ALA A 17 10.88 19.98 -9.30
N ALA A 18 10.48 21.10 -9.91
CA ALA A 18 11.12 21.62 -11.11
C ALA A 18 12.54 22.11 -10.84
N ALA A 19 12.78 22.80 -9.72
CA ALA A 19 14.13 23.20 -9.32
C ALA A 19 15.03 21.96 -9.11
N LEU A 20 14.50 20.92 -8.46
CA LEU A 20 15.17 19.64 -8.26
C LEU A 20 15.33 18.79 -9.53
N ALA A 21 14.63 19.13 -10.62
CA ALA A 21 14.87 18.57 -11.96
C ALA A 21 15.93 19.36 -12.74
N VAL A 22 16.00 20.67 -12.53
CA VAL A 22 16.98 21.56 -13.16
C VAL A 22 18.39 21.33 -12.58
N LEU A 23 18.52 21.08 -11.28
CA LEU A 23 19.83 20.88 -10.63
C LEU A 23 20.64 19.71 -11.23
N PRO A 24 20.12 18.48 -11.34
CA PRO A 24 20.85 17.38 -11.97
C PRO A 24 21.07 17.57 -13.48
N ALA A 25 20.23 18.36 -14.14
CA ALA A 25 20.45 18.72 -15.53
C ALA A 25 21.60 19.73 -15.68
N LEU A 26 21.81 20.60 -14.68
CA LEU A 26 22.94 21.51 -14.60
C LEU A 26 24.22 20.79 -14.19
N ILE A 27 24.14 19.85 -13.25
CA ILE A 27 25.27 19.08 -12.72
C ILE A 27 24.99 17.59 -13.00
N PRO A 28 25.34 17.07 -14.19
CA PRO A 28 24.97 15.71 -14.61
C PRO A 28 25.40 14.60 -13.65
N ALA A 29 26.44 14.83 -12.84
CA ALA A 29 26.87 13.88 -11.81
C ALA A 29 25.84 13.66 -10.69
N MET A 30 24.87 14.57 -10.53
CA MET A 30 23.77 14.47 -9.56
C MET A 30 22.52 13.72 -10.10
N GLU A 31 22.53 13.25 -11.36
CA GLU A 31 21.37 12.62 -12.02
C GLU A 31 20.62 11.58 -11.17
N PRO A 32 21.27 10.71 -10.37
CA PRO A 32 20.57 9.71 -9.57
C PRO A 32 19.67 10.27 -8.45
N MET A 33 19.91 11.51 -8.02
CA MET A 33 19.33 12.06 -6.78
C MET A 33 18.09 12.93 -7.03
N GLY A 34 17.97 13.58 -8.19
CA GLY A 34 16.92 14.58 -8.43
C GLY A 34 15.64 14.10 -9.10
N PHE A 35 14.94 15.04 -9.73
CA PHE A 35 13.68 14.78 -10.42
C PHE A 35 13.86 14.56 -11.92
N GLY A 36 13.15 13.57 -12.44
CA GLY A 36 13.04 13.28 -13.86
C GLY A 36 11.62 13.53 -14.38
N LEU A 37 11.52 13.85 -15.67
CA LEU A 37 10.24 13.90 -16.37
C LEU A 37 9.68 12.47 -16.55
N VAL A 38 8.48 12.21 -16.06
CA VAL A 38 7.79 10.91 -16.19
C VAL A 38 6.34 11.16 -16.54
N ASP A 39 5.87 10.59 -17.66
CA ASP A 39 4.46 10.58 -18.09
C ASP A 39 3.70 11.89 -17.84
N GLY A 40 4.20 13.02 -18.35
CA GLY A 40 3.52 14.31 -18.23
C GLY A 40 3.70 15.03 -16.88
N GLY A 41 4.55 14.52 -15.99
CA GLY A 41 4.89 15.15 -14.72
C GLY A 41 6.36 14.99 -14.33
N LEU A 42 6.65 15.23 -13.06
CA LEU A 42 7.96 15.11 -12.45
C LEU A 42 7.94 14.05 -11.35
N ARG A 43 9.01 13.27 -11.23
CA ARG A 43 9.17 12.25 -10.18
C ARG A 43 10.61 12.22 -9.70
N SER A 44 10.81 12.17 -8.38
CA SER A 44 12.14 11.97 -7.81
C SER A 44 12.69 10.58 -8.15
N GLY A 45 14.02 10.47 -8.20
CA GLY A 45 14.70 9.18 -8.15
C GLY A 45 14.36 8.42 -6.87
N ASP A 46 14.41 7.09 -6.94
CA ASP A 46 14.35 6.25 -5.74
C ASP A 46 15.78 5.90 -5.31
N VAL A 47 16.25 6.62 -4.29
CA VAL A 47 17.59 6.42 -3.70
C VAL A 47 17.57 5.51 -2.47
N GLY A 48 16.47 4.78 -2.23
CA GLY A 48 16.39 3.68 -1.28
C GLY A 48 15.41 3.87 -0.11
N ASN A 49 14.91 5.09 0.14
CA ASN A 49 13.92 5.33 1.20
C ASN A 49 12.53 5.74 0.71
N GLY A 50 12.33 5.87 -0.59
CA GLY A 50 11.08 6.34 -1.15
C GLY A 50 11.27 7.28 -2.32
N TRP A 51 10.16 7.64 -2.93
CA TRP A 51 10.10 8.66 -3.96
C TRP A 51 8.71 9.29 -3.98
N TRP A 52 8.64 10.50 -4.52
CA TRP A 52 7.37 11.14 -4.82
C TRP A 52 7.40 11.78 -6.19
N GLY A 53 6.22 11.99 -6.75
CA GLY A 53 6.02 12.66 -8.01
C GLY A 53 4.78 13.53 -7.98
N MET A 54 4.76 14.46 -8.92
CA MET A 54 3.65 15.35 -9.18
C MET A 54 3.36 15.40 -10.67
N SER A 55 2.09 15.46 -11.03
CA SER A 55 1.67 15.67 -12.41
C SER A 55 0.52 16.65 -12.43
N TRP A 56 0.60 17.62 -13.33
CA TRP A 56 -0.55 18.46 -13.62
C TRP A 56 -1.55 17.70 -14.47
N VAL A 57 -2.80 18.04 -14.29
CA VAL A 57 -3.94 17.57 -15.04
C VAL A 57 -4.59 18.82 -15.64
N GLU A 58 -5.24 18.67 -16.80
CA GLU A 58 -5.99 19.74 -17.45
C GLU A 58 -6.84 20.58 -16.47
N ASP A 59 -7.11 21.83 -16.83
CA ASP A 59 -7.91 22.78 -16.05
C ASP A 59 -7.30 23.16 -14.68
N GLY A 60 -5.96 23.12 -14.55
CA GLY A 60 -5.24 23.60 -13.36
C GLY A 60 -5.35 22.66 -12.16
N GLN A 61 -5.65 21.38 -12.42
CA GLN A 61 -5.72 20.33 -11.43
C GLN A 61 -4.37 19.64 -11.30
N ALA A 62 -4.09 18.96 -10.19
CA ALA A 62 -2.84 18.23 -10.04
C ALA A 62 -3.01 16.98 -9.18
N VAL A 63 -2.04 16.07 -9.30
CA VAL A 63 -1.91 14.90 -8.45
C VAL A 63 -0.50 14.81 -7.90
N VAL A 64 -0.40 14.45 -6.62
CA VAL A 64 0.87 14.11 -5.93
C VAL A 64 0.77 12.68 -5.45
N TYR A 65 1.83 11.91 -5.66
CA TYR A 65 1.81 10.47 -5.42
C TYR A 65 3.20 9.97 -5.06
N GLY A 66 3.29 8.93 -4.24
CA GLY A 66 4.57 8.37 -3.85
C GLY A 66 4.46 7.40 -2.69
N TYR A 67 5.61 7.12 -2.10
CA TYR A 67 5.74 6.43 -0.82
C TYR A 67 7.03 6.82 -0.11
N ASP A 68 7.06 6.53 1.18
CA ASP A 68 8.22 6.62 2.05
C ASP A 68 8.32 5.32 2.86
N ASN A 69 9.45 4.61 2.78
CA ASN A 69 9.59 3.27 3.36
C ASN A 69 9.42 3.28 4.88
N ASP A 70 9.84 4.35 5.55
CA ASP A 70 9.83 4.49 7.01
C ASP A 70 8.51 5.07 7.55
N GLY A 71 7.87 5.95 6.80
CA GLY A 71 6.72 6.76 7.20
C GLY A 71 5.38 6.29 6.64
N SER A 72 5.36 5.55 5.52
CA SER A 72 4.13 5.08 4.88
C SER A 72 3.51 3.86 5.58
N GLN A 73 2.68 4.11 6.58
CA GLN A 73 1.93 3.05 7.27
C GLN A 73 0.75 2.52 6.45
N THR A 74 0.27 3.27 5.46
CA THR A 74 -0.85 2.89 4.57
C THR A 74 -0.59 1.57 3.86
N ARG A 75 0.66 1.29 3.47
CA ARG A 75 1.08 0.03 2.83
C ARG A 75 0.97 -1.19 3.76
N ALA A 76 1.16 -0.96 5.06
CA ALA A 76 1.11 -1.99 6.09
C ALA A 76 -0.30 -2.23 6.66
N GLN A 77 -1.32 -1.53 6.14
CA GLN A 77 -2.69 -1.69 6.60
C GLN A 77 -3.21 -3.12 6.34
N VAL A 78 -4.00 -3.62 7.29
CA VAL A 78 -4.56 -4.98 7.30
C VAL A 78 -5.31 -5.30 6.01
N LEU A 79 -6.23 -4.43 5.61
CA LEU A 79 -6.87 -4.46 4.29
C LEU A 79 -6.17 -3.42 3.41
N PRO A 80 -6.02 -3.69 2.10
CA PRO A 80 -5.46 -2.67 1.21
C PRO A 80 -6.34 -1.41 1.28
N ILE A 81 -5.70 -0.25 1.30
CA ILE A 81 -6.39 1.03 1.24
C ILE A 81 -6.63 1.36 -0.22
N ASP A 82 -7.88 1.71 -0.53
CA ASP A 82 -8.22 2.24 -1.83
C ASP A 82 -7.80 3.72 -1.94
N LEU A 83 -6.54 3.99 -2.33
CA LEU A 83 -5.96 5.34 -2.36
C LEU A 83 -6.75 6.34 -3.22
N LEU A 84 -7.60 5.86 -4.13
CA LEU A 84 -8.41 6.68 -5.04
C LEU A 84 -9.90 6.73 -4.64
N ALA A 85 -10.30 6.16 -3.50
CA ALA A 85 -11.70 6.13 -3.09
C ALA A 85 -12.29 7.54 -2.93
N GLY A 86 -13.38 7.80 -3.65
CA GLY A 86 -14.05 9.11 -3.60
C GLY A 86 -13.31 10.21 -4.36
N GLY A 87 -12.30 9.85 -5.16
CA GLY A 87 -11.62 10.78 -6.05
C GLY A 87 -12.58 11.44 -7.04
N PRO A 88 -12.30 12.68 -7.48
CA PRO A 88 -13.17 13.40 -8.39
C PRO A 88 -13.18 12.80 -9.80
N GLY A 89 -14.21 13.13 -10.57
CA GLY A 89 -14.41 12.58 -11.92
C GLY A 89 -13.28 12.92 -12.89
N TRP A 90 -12.60 14.04 -12.67
CA TRP A 90 -11.51 14.54 -13.49
C TRP A 90 -10.17 13.83 -13.24
N LEU A 91 -10.02 13.05 -12.16
CA LEU A 91 -8.76 12.37 -11.89
C LEU A 91 -8.33 11.55 -13.11
N PRO A 92 -7.03 11.49 -13.44
CA PRO A 92 -6.53 10.65 -14.53
C PRO A 92 -6.52 9.17 -14.09
N TRP A 93 -7.71 8.58 -13.90
CA TRP A 93 -7.92 7.29 -13.25
C TRP A 93 -7.14 6.13 -13.86
N GLU A 94 -7.14 6.01 -15.19
CA GLU A 94 -6.42 4.93 -15.89
C GLU A 94 -4.91 5.08 -15.73
N TRP A 95 -4.41 6.31 -15.76
CA TRP A 95 -3.00 6.60 -15.54
C TRP A 95 -2.61 6.32 -14.08
N LEU A 96 -3.41 6.75 -13.09
CA LEU A 96 -3.14 6.46 -11.67
C LEU A 96 -3.17 4.95 -11.37
N ASP A 97 -4.13 4.19 -11.94
CA ASP A 97 -4.16 2.73 -11.76
C ASP A 97 -2.89 2.08 -12.32
N LYS A 98 -2.45 2.50 -13.51
CA LYS A 98 -1.18 2.05 -14.09
C LYS A 98 0.00 2.44 -13.19
N THR A 99 0.09 3.69 -12.75
CA THR A 99 1.17 4.18 -11.88
C THR A 99 1.25 3.41 -10.57
N ILE A 100 0.11 3.13 -9.93
CA ILE A 100 0.05 2.32 -8.70
C ILE A 100 0.58 0.91 -8.95
N ARG A 101 0.19 0.28 -10.06
CA ARG A 101 0.61 -1.08 -10.42
C ARG A 101 2.08 -1.17 -10.79
N ASP A 102 2.59 -0.20 -11.56
CA ASP A 102 3.99 -0.17 -11.98
C ASP A 102 4.92 0.15 -10.80
N ALA A 103 4.46 0.96 -9.85
CA ALA A 103 5.22 1.27 -8.63
C ALA A 103 5.28 0.08 -7.66
N GLU A 104 4.24 -0.76 -7.60
CA GLU A 104 4.05 -1.88 -6.66
C GLU A 104 4.09 -1.52 -5.16
N VAL A 105 4.43 -0.29 -4.78
CA VAL A 105 4.60 0.14 -3.38
C VAL A 105 3.99 1.51 -3.06
N LEU A 106 3.19 2.08 -3.98
CA LEU A 106 2.59 3.40 -3.79
C LEU A 106 1.75 3.46 -2.51
N ALA A 107 1.95 4.51 -1.71
CA ALA A 107 1.39 4.61 -0.37
C ALA A 107 0.47 5.82 -0.16
N PHE A 108 0.58 6.85 -1.00
CA PHE A 108 -0.31 8.00 -0.95
C PHE A 108 -0.63 8.53 -2.35
N VAL A 109 -1.82 9.12 -2.46
CA VAL A 109 -2.26 9.92 -3.61
C VAL A 109 -3.06 11.11 -3.08
N TYR A 110 -2.64 12.31 -3.46
CA TYR A 110 -3.32 13.57 -3.21
C TYR A 110 -3.73 14.19 -4.53
N TRP A 111 -4.82 14.94 -4.51
CA TRP A 111 -5.33 15.64 -5.67
C TRP A 111 -5.70 17.08 -5.33
N TRP A 112 -5.29 17.99 -6.21
CA TRP A 112 -5.52 19.43 -6.13
C TRP A 112 -6.64 19.80 -7.11
N ASP A 113 -7.67 20.47 -6.62
CA ASP A 113 -8.83 20.87 -7.41
C ASP A 113 -8.75 22.30 -8.00
N GLY A 114 -7.64 22.99 -7.77
CA GLY A 114 -7.45 24.40 -8.09
C GLY A 114 -7.37 25.30 -6.85
N GLU A 115 -7.87 24.85 -5.71
CA GLU A 115 -7.93 25.64 -4.47
C GLU A 115 -7.41 24.89 -3.24
N SER A 116 -7.57 23.57 -3.18
CA SER A 116 -7.17 22.78 -2.03
C SER A 116 -6.74 21.36 -2.39
N TRP A 117 -5.87 20.80 -1.56
CA TRP A 117 -5.55 19.38 -1.61
C TRP A 117 -6.63 18.56 -0.93
N ALA A 118 -6.95 17.43 -1.54
CA ALA A 118 -7.74 16.36 -0.96
C ALA A 118 -7.08 15.01 -1.20
N ARG A 119 -7.47 14.02 -0.41
CA ARG A 119 -7.08 12.62 -0.57
C ARG A 119 -8.17 11.71 -0.04
N THR A 120 -8.03 10.41 -0.28
CA THR A 120 -8.84 9.42 0.44
C THR A 120 -8.55 9.56 1.95
N PRO A 121 -9.59 9.66 2.81
CA PRO A 121 -9.38 9.62 4.26
C PRO A 121 -8.71 8.30 4.66
N TYR A 122 -7.92 8.25 5.73
CA TYR A 122 -7.23 7.03 6.19
C TYR A 122 -7.79 6.55 7.54
N PRO A 123 -7.42 5.33 8.00
CA PRO A 123 -7.62 4.98 9.41
C PRO A 123 -7.05 6.04 10.34
N GLU A 124 -7.72 6.27 11.47
CA GLU A 124 -7.30 7.30 12.44
C GLU A 124 -5.85 7.09 12.91
N GLY A 125 -5.05 8.16 12.86
CA GLY A 125 -3.66 8.15 13.34
C GLY A 125 -2.65 7.54 12.36
N MET A 126 -3.07 7.18 11.15
CA MET A 126 -2.20 6.62 10.14
C MET A 126 -1.36 7.70 9.45
N ASN A 127 -0.05 7.50 9.40
CA ASN A 127 0.86 8.31 8.58
C ASN A 127 1.02 7.66 7.19
N ASP A 128 0.99 8.44 6.13
CA ASP A 128 1.22 7.96 4.76
C ASP A 128 2.61 8.32 4.22
N GLY A 129 3.41 9.07 4.97
CA GLY A 129 4.78 9.40 4.62
C GLY A 129 4.94 10.59 3.68
N ALA A 130 3.87 11.27 3.28
CA ALA A 130 3.95 12.38 2.33
C ALA A 130 4.80 13.57 2.83
N ALA A 131 4.92 13.74 4.16
CA ALA A 131 5.76 14.77 4.76
C ALA A 131 7.28 14.46 4.75
N GLY A 132 7.70 13.25 4.37
CA GLY A 132 9.09 12.82 4.40
C GLY A 132 9.88 13.05 3.10
N GLY A 133 9.24 13.55 2.05
CA GLY A 133 9.81 13.58 0.69
C GLY A 133 10.90 14.63 0.47
N SER A 134 12.04 14.15 -0.06
CA SER A 134 13.16 14.87 -0.72
C SER A 134 13.86 15.98 0.08
N HIS A 135 14.77 15.60 0.97
CA HIS A 135 15.76 16.53 1.56
C HIS A 135 17.19 16.37 0.99
N ASP A 136 17.44 15.37 0.15
CA ASP A 136 18.82 14.94 -0.11
C ASP A 136 19.51 15.70 -1.27
N VAL A 137 18.76 16.30 -2.19
CA VAL A 137 19.29 16.83 -3.46
C VAL A 137 19.80 18.25 -3.29
N GLU A 138 18.99 19.10 -2.68
CA GLU A 138 19.35 20.46 -2.32
C GLU A 138 20.45 20.46 -1.25
N ASP A 139 20.41 19.54 -0.29
CA ASP A 139 21.50 19.33 0.67
C ASP A 139 22.81 19.00 -0.08
N SER A 140 22.76 18.04 -1.01
CA SER A 140 23.91 17.71 -1.86
C SER A 140 24.43 18.92 -2.63
N TYR A 141 23.55 19.74 -3.21
CA TYR A 141 23.95 20.98 -3.89
C TYR A 141 24.58 22.00 -2.92
N TRP A 142 24.06 22.16 -1.71
CA TRP A 142 24.62 23.07 -0.71
C TRP A 142 26.01 22.65 -0.24
N TYR A 143 26.28 21.34 -0.15
CA TYR A 143 27.59 20.82 0.21
C TYR A 143 28.68 21.07 -0.85
N LEU A 144 28.30 21.31 -2.11
CA LEU A 144 29.23 21.61 -3.20
C LEU A 144 29.71 23.07 -3.21
N ALA A 145 29.10 23.94 -2.41
CA ALA A 145 29.41 25.35 -2.38
C ALA A 145 30.51 25.71 -1.38
N GLU A 146 31.27 26.76 -1.67
CA GLU A 146 32.26 27.30 -0.73
C GLU A 146 31.58 27.90 0.51
N GLU A 147 30.45 28.59 0.29
CA GLU A 147 29.65 29.22 1.34
C GLU A 147 28.20 28.70 1.26
N TYR A 148 27.79 27.95 2.27
CA TYR A 148 26.46 27.32 2.35
C TYR A 148 25.31 28.31 2.14
N SER A 149 25.39 29.51 2.71
CA SER A 149 24.33 30.52 2.60
C SER A 149 24.11 31.02 1.17
N ASP A 150 25.16 31.04 0.36
CA ASP A 150 25.10 31.54 -1.02
C ASP A 150 24.42 30.49 -1.92
N ALA A 151 24.72 29.21 -1.69
CA ALA A 151 24.01 28.11 -2.34
C ALA A 151 22.53 28.08 -1.99
N VAL A 152 22.19 28.18 -0.71
CA VAL A 152 20.80 28.28 -0.24
C VAL A 152 20.07 29.43 -0.93
N THR A 153 20.69 30.61 -0.97
CA THR A 153 20.11 31.79 -1.63
C THR A 153 19.89 31.56 -3.13
N ALA A 154 20.87 30.98 -3.82
CA ALA A 154 20.78 30.69 -5.25
C ALA A 154 19.70 29.62 -5.56
N TYR A 155 19.58 28.59 -4.71
CA TYR A 155 18.55 27.55 -4.84
C TYR A 155 17.15 28.12 -4.69
N TYR A 156 16.88 28.89 -3.62
CA TYR A 156 15.56 29.48 -3.44
C TYR A 156 15.23 30.53 -4.53
N ALA A 157 16.23 31.22 -5.07
CA ALA A 157 16.03 32.08 -6.25
C ALA A 157 15.64 31.28 -7.50
N LEU A 158 16.17 30.06 -7.68
CA LEU A 158 15.72 29.13 -8.72
C LEU A 158 14.28 28.67 -8.47
N VAL A 159 13.92 28.30 -7.23
CA VAL A 159 12.53 27.92 -6.89
C VAL A 159 11.56 29.06 -7.20
N ASP A 160 11.89 30.29 -6.78
CA ASP A 160 11.09 31.48 -7.10
C ASP A 160 10.97 31.70 -8.63
N ALA A 161 12.06 31.52 -9.38
CA ALA A 161 12.06 31.62 -10.84
C ALA A 161 11.24 30.50 -11.49
N CYS A 162 11.26 29.28 -10.95
CA CYS A 162 10.41 28.18 -11.38
C CYS A 162 8.92 28.52 -11.20
N ARG A 163 8.56 29.03 -10.01
CA ARG A 163 7.19 29.47 -9.69
C ARG A 163 6.71 30.59 -10.60
N ALA A 164 7.57 31.57 -10.86
CA ALA A 164 7.28 32.69 -11.75
C ALA A 164 7.35 32.33 -13.25
N ARG A 165 7.83 31.13 -13.59
CA ARG A 165 8.11 30.67 -14.96
C ARG A 165 9.07 31.60 -15.71
N THR A 166 10.11 32.04 -15.01
CA THR A 166 11.13 32.97 -15.51
C THR A 166 12.53 32.37 -15.50
N VAL A 167 12.67 31.04 -15.49
CA VAL A 167 13.98 30.40 -15.57
C VAL A 167 14.65 30.77 -16.90
N ASP A 168 15.77 31.46 -16.82
CA ASP A 168 16.59 31.85 -17.95
C ASP A 168 18.07 31.57 -17.68
N ARG A 169 18.94 31.93 -18.63
CA ARG A 169 20.38 31.69 -18.50
C ARG A 169 20.98 32.37 -17.26
N ALA A 170 20.51 33.57 -16.90
CA ALA A 170 21.06 34.28 -15.76
C ALA A 170 20.71 33.57 -14.44
N VAL A 171 19.51 33.01 -14.32
CA VAL A 171 19.12 32.15 -13.19
C VAL A 171 20.03 30.92 -13.10
N ILE A 172 20.27 30.23 -14.22
CA ILE A 172 21.13 29.03 -14.22
C ILE A 172 22.59 29.38 -13.90
N GLU A 173 23.13 30.46 -14.45
CA GLU A 173 24.49 30.93 -14.14
C GLU A 173 24.64 31.33 -12.66
N ALA A 174 23.58 31.86 -12.03
CA ALA A 174 23.59 32.19 -10.61
C ALA A 174 23.72 30.95 -9.70
N LEU A 175 23.24 29.78 -10.14
CA LEU A 175 23.43 28.51 -9.42
C LEU A 175 24.87 28.00 -9.47
N ILE A 176 25.64 28.39 -10.50
CA ILE A 176 27.05 28.00 -10.61
C ILE A 176 27.92 28.90 -9.73
N SER A 177 27.55 30.18 -9.57
CA SER A 177 28.35 31.18 -8.84
C SER A 177 28.82 30.77 -7.43
N PRO A 178 28.02 30.08 -6.59
CA PRO A 178 28.47 29.65 -5.26
C PRO A 178 29.33 28.37 -5.28
N LEU A 179 29.42 27.66 -6.41
CA LEU A 179 30.04 26.35 -6.52
C LEU A 179 31.54 26.44 -6.82
N ASN A 180 32.30 25.49 -6.26
CA ASN A 180 33.69 25.27 -6.63
C ASN A 180 33.81 24.05 -7.55
N ALA A 181 34.24 24.26 -8.79
CA ALA A 181 34.33 23.19 -9.78
C ALA A 181 35.31 22.06 -9.39
N GLU A 182 36.38 22.37 -8.63
CA GLU A 182 37.31 21.36 -8.13
C GLU A 182 36.64 20.52 -7.04
N THR A 183 35.89 21.14 -6.13
CA THR A 183 35.07 20.42 -5.13
C THR A 183 34.04 19.51 -5.78
N VAL A 184 33.34 19.99 -6.82
CA VAL A 184 32.40 19.15 -7.58
C VAL A 184 33.11 17.98 -8.25
N ALA A 185 34.26 18.21 -8.89
CA ALA A 185 35.06 17.11 -9.47
C ALA A 185 35.50 16.10 -8.41
N GLU A 186 35.98 16.56 -7.26
CA GLU A 186 36.45 15.70 -6.17
C GLU A 186 35.33 14.85 -5.59
N GLU A 187 34.18 15.46 -5.25
CA GLU A 187 33.04 14.79 -4.63
C GLU A 187 32.49 13.67 -5.53
N PHE A 188 32.39 13.92 -6.84
CA PHE A 188 31.89 12.95 -7.81
C PHE A 188 32.98 12.12 -8.49
N GLY A 189 34.25 12.24 -8.09
CA GLY A 189 35.37 11.46 -8.63
C GLY A 189 35.62 11.66 -10.13
N LEU A 190 35.49 12.89 -10.63
CA LEU A 190 35.68 13.26 -12.03
C LEU A 190 37.16 13.55 -12.35
N ASP A 191 37.60 13.20 -13.58
CA ASP A 191 38.99 13.37 -14.03
C ASP A 191 39.40 14.84 -14.32
N GLY A 192 38.50 15.80 -14.14
CA GLY A 192 38.73 17.22 -14.37
C GLY A 192 37.47 18.08 -14.27
N THR A 193 37.61 19.39 -14.51
CA THR A 193 36.51 20.37 -14.36
C THR A 193 35.80 20.74 -15.66
N GLU A 194 36.28 20.24 -16.79
CA GLU A 194 35.68 20.51 -18.10
C GLU A 194 34.33 19.79 -18.22
N GLY A 195 33.27 20.54 -18.55
CA GLY A 195 31.94 19.98 -18.78
C GLY A 195 31.18 19.55 -17.52
N ILE A 196 31.64 19.93 -16.32
CA ILE A 196 30.90 19.67 -15.07
C ILE A 196 29.50 20.30 -15.09
N PHE A 197 29.40 21.50 -15.65
CA PHE A 197 28.16 22.25 -15.72
C PHE A 197 27.57 22.23 -17.14
N ASP A 198 26.32 21.79 -17.27
CA ASP A 198 25.57 21.79 -18.52
C ASP A 198 24.41 22.80 -18.47
N ILE A 199 24.73 24.07 -18.74
CA ILE A 199 23.74 25.16 -18.76
C ILE A 199 22.67 24.91 -19.83
N ASP A 200 23.06 24.39 -20.99
CA ASP A 200 22.11 24.16 -22.09
C ASP A 200 21.17 22.98 -21.78
N GLY A 201 21.69 21.93 -21.13
CA GLY A 201 20.91 20.83 -20.57
C GLY A 201 19.89 21.30 -19.53
N ALA A 202 20.33 22.12 -18.57
CA ALA A 202 19.47 22.73 -17.56
C ALA A 202 18.34 23.58 -18.19
N LEU A 203 18.67 24.42 -19.18
CA LEU A 203 17.68 25.22 -19.91
C LEU A 203 16.72 24.36 -20.73
N ALA A 204 17.20 23.26 -21.33
CA ALA A 204 16.36 22.33 -22.07
C ALA A 204 15.38 21.58 -21.16
N VAL A 205 15.79 21.22 -19.93
CA VAL A 205 14.89 20.66 -18.92
C VAL A 205 13.87 21.69 -18.46
N ALA A 206 14.33 22.90 -18.12
CA ALA A 206 13.45 24.01 -17.73
C ALA A 206 12.37 24.31 -18.80
N GLU A 207 12.72 24.22 -20.08
CA GLU A 207 11.76 24.38 -21.18
C GLU A 207 10.71 23.26 -21.20
N LYS A 208 11.14 22.01 -21.10
CA LYS A 208 10.25 20.83 -21.15
C LYS A 208 9.26 20.77 -19.99
N ILE A 209 9.64 21.29 -18.83
CA ILE A 209 8.81 21.28 -17.61
C ILE A 209 8.01 22.58 -17.45
N GLY A 210 8.10 23.50 -18.43
CA GLY A 210 7.24 24.68 -18.51
C GLY A 210 7.63 25.85 -17.60
N VAL A 211 8.85 25.89 -17.07
CA VAL A 211 9.30 26.94 -16.14
C VAL A 211 10.10 28.06 -16.80
N ARG A 212 10.23 28.04 -18.13
CA ARG A 212 10.79 29.16 -18.90
C ARG A 212 9.71 30.14 -19.36
N PRO A 213 10.08 31.39 -19.68
CA PRO A 213 9.16 32.33 -20.31
C PRO A 213 8.58 31.76 -21.61
N GLY A 214 7.25 31.61 -21.64
CA GLY A 214 6.51 31.17 -22.83
C GLY A 214 6.57 29.68 -23.15
N SER A 215 7.21 28.84 -22.32
CA SER A 215 7.13 27.38 -22.44
C SER A 215 5.88 26.85 -21.76
N ASP A 216 5.17 25.91 -22.37
CA ASP A 216 4.01 25.26 -21.75
C ASP A 216 4.44 24.19 -20.73
N ARG A 217 3.66 24.06 -19.67
CA ARG A 217 3.86 23.01 -18.66
C ARG A 217 3.26 21.71 -19.17
N PRO A 218 3.90 20.55 -18.94
CA PRO A 218 3.30 19.27 -19.28
C PRO A 218 2.07 19.01 -18.40
N GLU A 219 1.00 18.51 -19.01
CA GLU A 219 -0.25 18.19 -18.34
C GLU A 219 -0.77 16.84 -18.84
N LEU A 220 -1.38 16.09 -17.93
CA LEU A 220 -2.14 14.89 -18.21
C LEU A 220 -3.56 15.27 -18.63
N PRO A 221 -4.19 14.51 -19.55
CA PRO A 221 -5.61 14.69 -19.84
C PRO A 221 -6.46 14.38 -18.60
N ALA A 222 -7.54 15.16 -18.41
CA ALA A 222 -8.51 14.85 -17.37
C ALA A 222 -9.22 13.51 -17.66
N GLY A 223 -9.54 12.78 -16.59
CA GLY A 223 -10.31 11.54 -16.69
C GLY A 223 -11.81 11.77 -16.89
N ASN A 224 -12.52 10.67 -17.07
CA ASN A 224 -13.96 10.64 -17.35
C ASN A 224 -14.77 9.95 -16.24
N GLY A 225 -14.26 9.97 -15.01
CA GLY A 225 -14.80 9.24 -13.86
C GLY A 225 -14.11 7.91 -13.58
N GLU A 226 -14.41 7.36 -12.40
CA GLU A 226 -13.88 6.06 -11.96
C GLU A 226 -14.30 4.96 -12.96
N PRO A 227 -13.35 4.20 -13.52
CA PRO A 227 -13.66 3.11 -14.43
C PRO A 227 -14.55 2.05 -13.76
N PRO A 228 -15.60 1.56 -14.44
CA PRO A 228 -16.47 0.54 -13.88
C PRO A 228 -15.69 -0.76 -13.63
N GLY A 229 -15.82 -1.30 -12.41
CA GLY A 229 -15.14 -2.54 -12.04
C GLY A 229 -13.66 -2.40 -11.70
N ARG A 230 -13.17 -1.16 -11.47
CA ARG A 230 -11.81 -0.91 -10.96
C ARG A 230 -11.49 -1.80 -9.76
N ARG A 231 -10.22 -2.21 -9.68
CA ARG A 231 -9.68 -3.08 -8.65
C ARG A 231 -8.60 -2.34 -7.88
N VAL A 232 -8.58 -2.49 -6.56
CA VAL A 232 -7.56 -1.92 -5.69
C VAL A 232 -6.33 -2.81 -5.72
N PHE A 233 -5.17 -2.23 -5.98
CA PHE A 233 -3.91 -2.98 -5.97
C PHE A 233 -3.60 -3.55 -4.58
N VAL A 234 -3.03 -4.74 -4.55
CA VAL A 234 -2.69 -5.46 -3.31
C VAL A 234 -1.18 -5.59 -3.24
N ILE A 235 -0.59 -4.96 -2.23
CA ILE A 235 0.87 -4.84 -2.10
C ILE A 235 1.43 -6.05 -1.34
N GLU A 236 0.71 -6.52 -0.32
CA GLU A 236 1.23 -7.51 0.62
C GLU A 236 0.47 -8.85 0.56
N PRO A 237 1.15 -10.02 0.65
CA PRO A 237 0.48 -11.32 0.73
C PRO A 237 -0.51 -11.45 1.89
N ALA A 238 -0.25 -10.74 2.99
CA ALA A 238 -1.15 -10.69 4.13
C ALA A 238 -2.49 -10.02 3.79
N GLN A 239 -2.49 -9.00 2.93
CA GLN A 239 -3.70 -8.29 2.52
C GLN A 239 -4.64 -9.21 1.73
N ALA A 240 -4.11 -10.05 0.82
CA ALA A 240 -4.91 -11.05 0.10
C ALA A 240 -5.65 -12.00 1.06
N ARG A 241 -4.98 -12.46 2.13
CA ARG A 241 -5.60 -13.28 3.18
C ARG A 241 -6.68 -12.50 3.94
N ASN A 242 -6.42 -11.24 4.27
CA ASN A 242 -7.36 -10.40 5.01
C ASN A 242 -8.60 -10.04 4.17
N ILE A 243 -8.48 -9.90 2.86
CA ILE A 243 -9.59 -9.72 1.92
C ILE A 243 -10.54 -10.92 1.98
N VAL A 244 -9.99 -12.14 1.89
CA VAL A 244 -10.77 -13.38 2.03
C VAL A 244 -11.41 -13.44 3.43
N GLY A 245 -10.66 -13.11 4.48
CA GLY A 245 -11.18 -13.06 5.85
C GLY A 245 -12.33 -12.05 6.04
N ALA A 246 -12.26 -10.89 5.39
CA ALA A 246 -13.35 -9.90 5.39
C ALA A 246 -14.60 -10.47 4.71
N ALA A 247 -14.46 -11.13 3.56
CA ALA A 247 -15.57 -11.77 2.87
C ALA A 247 -16.17 -12.94 3.68
N MET A 248 -15.33 -13.75 4.34
CA MET A 248 -15.78 -14.80 5.26
C MET A 248 -16.58 -14.24 6.43
N SER A 249 -16.30 -13.02 6.88
CA SER A 249 -17.04 -12.38 8.00
C SER A 249 -18.42 -11.90 7.60
N ALA A 250 -18.58 -11.50 6.33
CA ALA A 250 -19.85 -11.09 5.77
C ALA A 250 -20.70 -12.27 5.26
N ALA A 251 -20.09 -13.45 5.13
CA ALA A 251 -20.75 -14.65 4.64
C ALA A 251 -21.79 -15.18 5.62
N ARG A 252 -22.76 -15.92 5.08
CA ARG A 252 -23.78 -16.62 5.87
C ARG A 252 -23.49 -18.11 5.87
N GLU A 253 -23.78 -18.75 7.00
CA GLU A 253 -23.76 -20.20 7.11
C GLU A 253 -24.91 -20.82 6.32
N ALA A 254 -24.62 -21.75 5.41
CA ALA A 254 -25.68 -22.54 4.79
C ALA A 254 -26.23 -23.60 5.76
N GLU A 255 -27.53 -23.89 5.64
CA GLU A 255 -28.18 -24.92 6.46
C GLU A 255 -27.70 -26.31 6.02
N ARG A 256 -27.07 -27.05 6.94
CA ARG A 256 -26.49 -28.37 6.69
C ARG A 256 -27.18 -29.46 7.51
N PRO A 257 -27.20 -30.71 7.01
CA PRO A 257 -27.51 -31.85 7.85
C PRO A 257 -26.58 -31.87 9.06
N PRO A 258 -27.04 -32.35 10.23
CA PRO A 258 -26.17 -32.54 11.37
C PRO A 258 -25.04 -33.52 11.00
N PRO A 259 -23.80 -33.29 11.50
CA PRO A 259 -22.69 -34.20 11.23
C PRO A 259 -23.00 -35.59 11.80
N ALA A 260 -22.40 -36.61 11.19
CA ALA A 260 -22.54 -37.98 11.67
C ALA A 260 -22.03 -38.09 13.12
N ALA A 261 -22.78 -38.80 13.96
CA ALA A 261 -22.34 -39.08 15.32
C ALA A 261 -21.10 -40.01 15.29
N GLY A 262 -20.14 -39.75 16.17
CA GLY A 262 -18.95 -40.58 16.32
C GLY A 262 -18.16 -40.23 17.58
N ASP A 263 -17.18 -41.08 17.89
CA ASP A 263 -16.45 -41.03 19.15
C ASP A 263 -15.31 -39.98 19.18
N ALA A 264 -14.92 -39.39 18.04
CA ALA A 264 -13.76 -38.50 18.00
C ALA A 264 -13.98 -37.17 18.77
N LEU A 265 -15.22 -36.67 18.83
CA LEU A 265 -15.57 -35.54 19.70
C LEU A 265 -15.38 -35.90 21.18
N HIS A 266 -15.68 -37.15 21.55
CA HIS A 266 -15.50 -37.62 22.92
C HIS A 266 -14.02 -37.55 23.32
N ASP A 267 -13.11 -38.02 22.45
CA ASP A 267 -11.67 -37.97 22.69
C ASP A 267 -11.14 -36.53 22.86
N VAL A 268 -11.65 -35.57 22.06
CA VAL A 268 -11.35 -34.14 22.20
C VAL A 268 -11.78 -33.62 23.57
N VAL A 269 -13.01 -33.93 23.99
CA VAL A 269 -13.58 -33.49 25.28
C VAL A 269 -12.85 -34.13 26.46
N GLU A 270 -12.52 -35.42 26.39
CA GLU A 270 -11.74 -36.12 27.43
C GLU A 270 -10.36 -35.49 27.58
N TRP A 271 -9.66 -35.22 26.48
CA TRP A 271 -8.38 -34.54 26.51
C TRP A 271 -8.50 -33.15 27.13
N MET A 272 -9.51 -32.36 26.73
CA MET A 272 -9.75 -31.02 27.30
C MET A 272 -9.92 -31.08 28.81
N ARG A 273 -10.77 -31.99 29.31
CA ARG A 273 -11.02 -32.17 30.75
C ARG A 273 -9.77 -32.64 31.50
N ALA A 274 -9.03 -33.60 30.94
CA ALA A 274 -7.79 -34.10 31.53
C ALA A 274 -6.71 -33.02 31.67
N ASN A 275 -6.74 -32.00 30.81
CA ASN A 275 -5.79 -30.89 30.80
C ASN A 275 -6.36 -29.59 31.39
N GLY A 276 -7.56 -29.64 31.99
CA GLY A 276 -8.17 -28.50 32.67
C GLY A 276 -8.66 -27.38 31.74
N HIS A 277 -8.98 -27.70 30.48
CA HIS A 277 -9.56 -26.76 29.53
C HIS A 277 -11.09 -26.86 29.51
N GLU A 278 -11.77 -25.75 29.80
CA GLU A 278 -13.23 -25.66 29.71
C GLU A 278 -13.72 -25.17 28.34
N GLU A 279 -12.88 -24.42 27.61
CA GLU A 279 -13.20 -23.91 26.28
C GLU A 279 -11.99 -24.00 25.34
N VAL A 280 -12.24 -24.42 24.10
CA VAL A 280 -11.29 -24.37 22.99
C VAL A 280 -11.96 -23.72 21.79
N ARG A 281 -11.23 -22.82 21.12
CA ARG A 281 -11.60 -22.26 19.82
C ARG A 281 -10.51 -22.61 18.83
N ALA A 282 -10.89 -23.22 17.71
CA ALA A 282 -9.96 -23.63 16.66
C ALA A 282 -10.43 -23.13 15.29
N ALA A 283 -9.46 -22.81 14.44
CA ALA A 283 -9.65 -22.49 13.03
C ALA A 283 -8.75 -23.43 12.21
N PHE A 284 -9.30 -24.03 11.16
CA PHE A 284 -8.54 -24.82 10.22
C PHE A 284 -7.63 -23.94 9.37
N ILE A 285 -6.36 -24.31 9.27
CA ILE A 285 -5.32 -23.59 8.52
C ILE A 285 -4.59 -24.52 7.54
N GLY A 286 -4.80 -25.84 7.68
CA GLY A 286 -4.26 -26.88 6.80
C GLY A 286 -2.73 -26.97 6.74
N HIS A 287 -2.03 -26.41 7.72
CA HIS A 287 -0.58 -26.59 7.82
C HIS A 287 -0.25 -28.06 8.14
N PRO A 288 0.71 -28.71 7.45
CA PRO A 288 0.95 -30.15 7.56
C PRO A 288 1.27 -30.67 8.96
N ARG A 289 1.89 -29.84 9.81
CA ARG A 289 2.24 -30.19 11.20
C ARG A 289 1.26 -29.65 12.24
N HIS A 290 0.54 -28.58 11.90
CA HIS A 290 -0.30 -27.83 12.83
C HIS A 290 -1.58 -27.41 12.08
N PRO A 291 -2.47 -28.36 11.77
CA PRO A 291 -3.60 -28.10 10.87
C PRO A 291 -4.60 -27.06 11.41
N PHE A 292 -4.45 -26.63 12.67
CA PHE A 292 -5.30 -25.64 13.31
C PHE A 292 -4.50 -24.50 13.95
N ALA A 293 -5.05 -23.29 13.82
CA ALA A 293 -4.75 -22.17 14.70
C ALA A 293 -5.73 -22.21 15.87
N LEU A 294 -5.26 -21.85 17.06
CA LEU A 294 -6.01 -21.99 18.30
C LEU A 294 -5.97 -20.69 19.09
N ARG A 295 -7.04 -20.43 19.83
CA ARG A 295 -7.12 -19.32 20.77
C ARG A 295 -7.65 -19.81 22.10
N HIS A 296 -6.87 -19.65 23.16
CA HIS A 296 -7.34 -19.81 24.53
C HIS A 296 -7.95 -18.52 25.06
N ALA A 297 -8.77 -18.62 26.11
CA ALA A 297 -9.38 -17.47 26.78
C ALA A 297 -8.34 -16.50 27.40
N ASN A 298 -7.12 -16.98 27.67
CA ASN A 298 -6.01 -16.22 28.28
C ASN A 298 -4.90 -15.81 27.28
N GLY A 299 -4.99 -16.15 26.00
CA GLY A 299 -3.99 -15.77 24.98
C GLY A 299 -3.88 -16.75 23.80
N THR A 300 -2.92 -16.49 22.91
CA THR A 300 -2.46 -17.44 21.88
C THR A 300 -1.32 -18.29 22.44
N ASP A 301 -1.59 -19.56 22.70
CA ASP A 301 -0.56 -20.59 22.95
C ASP A 301 -0.66 -21.64 21.83
N TRP A 302 0.47 -22.25 21.49
CA TRP A 302 0.51 -23.41 20.61
C TRP A 302 0.07 -24.64 21.42
N LEU A 303 -0.95 -25.35 20.96
CA LEU A 303 -1.37 -26.59 21.62
C LEU A 303 -0.36 -27.71 21.40
N ASP A 304 -0.42 -28.66 22.32
CA ASP A 304 0.17 -29.98 22.20
C ASP A 304 -0.17 -30.62 20.84
N GLU A 305 0.83 -31.21 20.20
CA GLU A 305 0.71 -31.88 18.90
C GLU A 305 -0.41 -32.92 18.93
N LYS A 306 -0.51 -33.66 20.04
CA LYS A 306 -1.56 -34.66 20.25
C LYS A 306 -2.96 -34.08 20.17
N PHE A 307 -3.19 -32.86 20.69
CA PHE A 307 -4.51 -32.26 20.62
C PHE A 307 -4.87 -31.80 19.19
N SER A 308 -3.88 -31.37 18.42
CA SER A 308 -4.07 -31.08 16.98
C SER A 308 -4.46 -32.34 16.21
N GLU A 309 -3.88 -33.50 16.54
CA GLU A 309 -4.26 -34.79 15.96
C GLU A 309 -5.71 -35.17 16.31
N LEU A 310 -6.13 -34.98 17.56
CA LEU A 310 -7.51 -35.23 18.00
C LEU A 310 -8.52 -34.34 17.27
N LEU A 311 -8.23 -33.04 17.16
CA LEU A 311 -9.07 -32.11 16.38
C LEU A 311 -9.15 -32.51 14.91
N ASN A 312 -8.04 -32.98 14.32
CA ASN A 312 -8.03 -33.41 12.93
C ASN A 312 -8.85 -34.68 12.73
N ALA A 313 -8.67 -35.69 13.59
CA ALA A 313 -9.45 -36.93 13.55
C ALA A 313 -10.95 -36.66 13.68
N TRP A 314 -11.32 -35.74 14.58
CA TRP A 314 -12.71 -35.31 14.73
C TRP A 314 -13.24 -34.58 13.50
N ARG A 315 -12.45 -33.64 12.94
CA ARG A 315 -12.82 -32.93 11.71
C ARG A 315 -13.03 -33.87 10.52
N GLU A 316 -12.18 -34.89 10.38
CA GLU A 316 -12.31 -35.90 9.33
C GLU A 316 -13.53 -36.80 9.54
N GLN A 317 -13.82 -37.21 10.78
CA GLN A 317 -14.98 -38.05 11.09
C GLN A 317 -16.32 -37.32 10.83
N GLU A 318 -16.41 -36.03 11.13
CA GLU A 318 -17.60 -35.22 10.86
C GLU A 318 -17.68 -34.70 9.41
N GLY A 319 -16.63 -34.91 8.63
CA GLY A 319 -16.56 -34.46 7.25
C GLY A 319 -17.57 -35.18 6.35
N ASP A 320 -18.13 -34.44 5.41
CA ASP A 320 -18.99 -34.98 4.35
C ASP A 320 -18.37 -34.66 2.99
N ASP A 321 -18.27 -35.65 2.11
CA ASP A 321 -17.60 -35.51 0.81
C ASP A 321 -18.26 -34.44 -0.06
N ARG A 322 -19.56 -34.17 0.14
CA ARG A 322 -20.32 -33.20 -0.64
C ARG A 322 -20.31 -31.80 -0.04
N SER A 323 -20.55 -31.68 1.27
CA SER A 323 -20.74 -30.40 1.97
C SER A 323 -19.50 -29.90 2.70
N GLY A 324 -18.46 -30.75 2.79
CA GLY A 324 -17.15 -30.44 3.34
C GLY A 324 -17.06 -30.59 4.85
N ARG A 325 -15.95 -30.08 5.40
CA ARG A 325 -15.67 -30.08 6.83
C ARG A 325 -15.81 -28.67 7.39
N TRP A 326 -15.99 -28.57 8.71
CA TRP A 326 -16.00 -27.28 9.39
C TRP A 326 -14.64 -26.57 9.24
N LEU A 327 -14.69 -25.24 9.21
CA LEU A 327 -13.52 -24.35 9.15
C LEU A 327 -13.19 -23.79 10.53
N TYR A 328 -14.21 -23.54 11.35
CA TYR A 328 -14.05 -23.07 12.71
C TYR A 328 -14.88 -23.91 13.66
N VAL A 329 -14.38 -24.06 14.87
CA VAL A 329 -15.10 -24.73 15.94
C VAL A 329 -14.86 -24.05 17.28
N ARG A 330 -15.91 -24.00 18.09
CA ARG A 330 -15.84 -23.69 19.52
C ARG A 330 -16.39 -24.87 20.29
N VAL A 331 -15.58 -25.44 21.16
CA VAL A 331 -15.97 -26.50 22.10
C VAL A 331 -15.99 -25.89 23.48
N HIS A 332 -17.14 -25.93 24.15
CA HIS A 332 -17.31 -25.53 25.53
C HIS A 332 -17.78 -26.75 26.33
N ALA A 333 -16.92 -27.26 27.22
CA ALA A 333 -17.12 -28.54 27.87
C ALA A 333 -16.88 -28.52 29.40
N PRO A 334 -17.58 -27.66 30.18
CA PRO A 334 -17.45 -27.65 31.63
C PRO A 334 -18.11 -28.90 32.23
N LEU A 335 -17.37 -29.63 33.09
CA LEU A 335 -17.80 -30.78 33.91
C LEU A 335 -18.74 -31.79 33.20
N ASP A 336 -20.05 -31.52 33.14
CA ASP A 336 -21.10 -32.42 32.66
C ASP A 336 -21.81 -31.94 31.37
N GLU A 337 -21.50 -30.74 30.87
CA GLU A 337 -22.10 -30.18 29.66
C GLU A 337 -21.07 -30.16 28.53
N VAL A 338 -21.53 -30.42 27.29
CA VAL A 338 -20.73 -30.26 26.07
C VAL A 338 -21.57 -29.49 25.07
N ASN A 339 -21.15 -28.28 24.76
CA ASN A 339 -21.71 -27.46 23.69
C ASN A 339 -20.66 -27.27 22.59
N VAL A 340 -21.07 -27.49 21.34
CA VAL A 340 -20.20 -27.37 20.17
C VAL A 340 -20.83 -26.49 19.12
N GLU A 341 -20.14 -25.43 18.76
CA GLU A 341 -20.49 -24.55 17.64
C GLU A 341 -19.50 -24.76 16.50
N ARG A 342 -20.02 -24.92 15.28
CA ARG A 342 -19.24 -25.12 14.06
C ARG A 342 -19.59 -24.04 13.05
N ALA A 343 -18.62 -23.62 12.26
CA ALA A 343 -18.85 -22.78 11.09
C ALA A 343 -18.11 -23.37 9.89
N TYR A 344 -18.81 -23.54 8.77
CA TYR A 344 -18.28 -24.14 7.54
C TYR A 344 -18.07 -23.09 6.46
N ASP A 345 -18.79 -21.97 6.52
CA ASP A 345 -18.90 -21.00 5.43
C ASP A 345 -18.56 -19.58 5.82
N HIS A 346 -18.42 -19.29 7.11
CA HIS A 346 -18.21 -17.94 7.58
C HIS A 346 -17.22 -17.92 8.74
N ARG A 347 -16.70 -16.72 9.04
CA ARG A 347 -15.93 -16.50 10.25
C ARG A 347 -16.90 -16.22 11.40
N PRO A 348 -16.98 -17.11 12.41
CA PRO A 348 -17.89 -16.91 13.52
C PRO A 348 -17.41 -15.81 14.45
N THR A 349 -18.34 -15.16 15.17
CA THR A 349 -18.03 -14.04 16.07
C THR A 349 -17.14 -14.42 17.26
N PHE A 350 -17.07 -15.71 17.61
CA PHE A 350 -16.14 -16.20 18.63
C PHE A 350 -14.67 -16.18 18.17
N TRP A 351 -14.41 -16.04 16.86
CA TRP A 351 -13.08 -15.96 16.26
C TRP A 351 -12.78 -14.52 15.80
N LYS A 352 -12.00 -13.78 16.60
CA LYS A 352 -11.69 -12.36 16.35
C LYS A 352 -10.48 -12.18 15.41
N GLY A 353 -10.49 -11.08 14.66
CA GLY A 353 -9.40 -10.65 13.77
C GLY A 353 -9.65 -10.99 12.30
N LEU A 354 -9.03 -10.24 11.38
CA LEU A 354 -9.24 -10.38 9.93
C LEU A 354 -8.42 -11.50 9.28
N TYR A 355 -7.40 -11.98 9.97
CA TYR A 355 -6.39 -12.88 9.43
C TYR A 355 -6.93 -14.29 9.21
N VAL A 356 -6.90 -14.74 7.95
CA VAL A 356 -6.98 -16.17 7.61
C VAL A 356 -5.57 -16.72 7.79
N HIS A 357 -5.43 -17.70 8.69
CA HIS A 357 -4.13 -18.25 9.06
C HIS A 357 -3.60 -19.21 7.97
N GLU A 358 -2.31 -19.05 7.62
CA GLU A 358 -1.49 -19.91 6.73
C GLU A 358 -2.08 -20.12 5.30
N PRO A 359 -1.35 -20.69 4.31
CA PRO A 359 -1.57 -20.34 2.91
C PRO A 359 -2.98 -20.71 2.43
N LEU A 360 -3.56 -19.83 1.61
CA LEU A 360 -4.92 -19.97 1.08
C LEU A 360 -5.13 -21.28 0.29
N ASP A 361 -4.06 -21.97 -0.07
CA ASP A 361 -4.06 -23.25 -0.77
C ASP A 361 -4.85 -24.32 -0.01
N SER A 362 -4.66 -24.44 1.31
CA SER A 362 -5.41 -25.40 2.14
C SER A 362 -6.91 -25.12 2.12
N LEU A 363 -7.27 -23.84 2.13
CA LEU A 363 -8.66 -23.41 2.04
C LEU A 363 -9.21 -23.67 0.63
N ARG A 364 -8.39 -23.46 -0.41
CA ARG A 364 -8.74 -23.76 -1.80
C ARG A 364 -8.99 -25.24 -2.01
N GLU A 365 -8.13 -26.11 -1.47
CA GLU A 365 -8.33 -27.56 -1.50
C GLU A 365 -9.61 -27.97 -0.78
N GLU A 366 -9.86 -27.42 0.40
CA GLU A 366 -11.09 -27.71 1.15
C GLU A 366 -12.33 -27.28 0.36
N MET A 367 -12.33 -26.10 -0.26
CA MET A 367 -13.45 -25.64 -1.09
C MET A 367 -13.60 -26.47 -2.38
N ALA A 368 -12.50 -26.90 -2.99
CA ALA A 368 -12.51 -27.70 -4.21
C ALA A 368 -13.13 -29.09 -4.01
N ARG A 369 -13.03 -29.66 -2.81
CA ARG A 369 -13.66 -30.94 -2.45
C ARG A 369 -15.19 -30.86 -2.37
N ARG A 370 -15.74 -29.69 -2.02
CA ARG A 370 -17.20 -29.52 -1.87
C ARG A 370 -17.91 -29.49 -3.23
N ASP A 371 -19.14 -30.02 -3.27
CA ASP A 371 -20.08 -29.76 -4.35
C ASP A 371 -20.30 -28.23 -4.48
N ALA A 372 -20.51 -27.74 -5.70
CA ALA A 372 -20.68 -26.30 -5.96
C ALA A 372 -21.78 -25.64 -5.12
N ALA A 373 -22.86 -26.38 -4.79
CA ALA A 373 -23.96 -25.88 -3.97
C ALA A 373 -23.59 -25.62 -2.49
N TRP A 374 -22.48 -26.19 -2.02
CA TRP A 374 -21.98 -26.05 -0.64
C TRP A 374 -20.75 -25.14 -0.53
N ARG A 375 -20.37 -24.50 -1.64
CA ARG A 375 -19.28 -23.52 -1.65
C ARG A 375 -19.85 -22.15 -1.27
N PRO A 376 -19.32 -21.49 -0.23
CA PRO A 376 -19.74 -20.14 0.11
C PRO A 376 -19.33 -19.17 -1.00
N GLY A 377 -20.00 -18.01 -1.08
CA GLY A 377 -19.76 -17.03 -2.14
C GLY A 377 -18.32 -16.50 -2.21
N TRP A 378 -17.58 -16.51 -1.09
CA TRP A 378 -16.17 -16.13 -1.07
C TRP A 378 -15.24 -17.22 -1.61
N ALA A 379 -15.69 -18.45 -1.87
CA ALA A 379 -14.81 -19.52 -2.34
C ALA A 379 -14.14 -19.20 -3.69
N SER A 380 -14.85 -18.55 -4.61
CA SER A 380 -14.28 -18.11 -5.90
C SER A 380 -13.19 -17.04 -5.74
N MET A 381 -13.12 -16.38 -4.60
CA MET A 381 -12.08 -15.40 -4.30
C MET A 381 -10.72 -16.05 -4.06
N LEU A 382 -10.67 -17.36 -3.78
CA LEU A 382 -9.42 -18.09 -3.59
C LEU A 382 -8.66 -18.30 -4.91
N ASP A 383 -9.34 -18.17 -6.04
CA ASP A 383 -8.77 -18.36 -7.37
C ASP A 383 -8.28 -17.05 -8.01
N VAL A 384 -8.46 -15.92 -7.32
CA VAL A 384 -8.02 -14.60 -7.77
C VAL A 384 -6.55 -14.40 -7.42
N ASP A 385 -5.74 -14.02 -8.41
CA ASP A 385 -4.39 -13.52 -8.17
C ASP A 385 -4.49 -12.04 -7.79
N TYR A 386 -4.58 -11.76 -6.49
CA TYR A 386 -4.80 -10.38 -6.00
C TYR A 386 -3.66 -9.42 -6.33
N PHE A 387 -2.44 -9.91 -6.52
CA PHE A 387 -1.32 -9.07 -6.92
C PHE A 387 -1.46 -8.59 -8.35
N LYS A 388 -1.92 -9.49 -9.23
CA LYS A 388 -2.13 -9.17 -10.63
C LYS A 388 -3.46 -8.45 -10.87
N ASP A 389 -4.54 -9.00 -10.35
CA ASP A 389 -5.90 -8.62 -10.70
C ASP A 389 -6.50 -7.60 -9.72
N GLY A 390 -5.88 -7.40 -8.56
CA GLY A 390 -6.37 -6.50 -7.51
C GLY A 390 -7.66 -6.98 -6.83
N ALA A 391 -8.03 -6.29 -5.75
CA ALA A 391 -9.19 -6.57 -4.93
C ALA A 391 -10.42 -5.73 -5.34
N PRO A 392 -11.64 -6.26 -5.21
CA PRO A 392 -12.85 -5.46 -5.25
C PRO A 392 -12.81 -4.36 -4.17
N PRO A 393 -13.11 -3.09 -4.52
CA PRO A 393 -12.98 -2.01 -3.56
C PRO A 393 -13.88 -2.11 -2.30
N ASP A 394 -15.00 -2.85 -2.36
CA ASP A 394 -15.90 -3.12 -1.22
C ASP A 394 -15.32 -4.12 -0.19
N LEU A 395 -14.20 -4.77 -0.54
CA LEU A 395 -13.43 -5.63 0.33
C LEU A 395 -12.15 -4.96 0.87
N CYS A 396 -11.84 -3.77 0.38
CA CYS A 396 -10.73 -2.94 0.81
C CYS A 396 -11.14 -2.05 1.99
N TRP A 397 -10.16 -1.45 2.65
CA TRP A 397 -10.46 -0.44 3.65
C TRP A 397 -10.99 0.82 2.96
N ARG A 398 -12.10 1.37 3.49
CA ARG A 398 -12.69 2.63 3.05
C ARG A 398 -13.20 3.45 4.24
N PRO A 399 -13.30 4.78 4.11
CA PRO A 399 -13.92 5.62 5.14
C PRO A 399 -15.35 5.14 5.45
N GLY A 400 -15.69 5.01 6.73
CA GLY A 400 -17.02 4.63 7.18
C GLY A 400 -17.35 3.12 7.07
N THR A 401 -16.47 2.28 6.55
CA THR A 401 -16.63 0.82 6.70
C THR A 401 -16.22 0.42 8.12
N ALA A 402 -17.20 0.28 9.03
CA ALA A 402 -16.98 -0.38 10.31
C ALA A 402 -16.72 -1.86 10.04
N ARG A 403 -15.47 -2.33 10.17
CA ARG A 403 -15.12 -3.74 10.09
C ARG A 403 -14.10 -4.12 11.15
#